data_AF-A0A356VZF0-F1
#
_entry.id   AF-A0A356VZF0-F1
#
_cell.length_a   1.000
_cell.length_b   1.000
_cell.length_c   1.000
_cell.angle_alpha   90.00
_cell.angle_beta   90.00
_cell.angle_gamma   90.00
#
_symmetry.space_group_name_H-M   'P 1'
#
loop_
_entity.id
_entity.type
_entity.pdbx_description
1 polymer ?
#
loop_
_entity_poly.entity_id
_entity_poly.type
_entity_poly.pdbx_seq_one_letter_code
_entity_poly.pdbx_strand_id
1 'polypeptide(L)'
;MVLDGGNDWSHSWLGLDVNRTWTVSEIGASRDYKSAVKQAGSVFTITNTYGAEGEPGGPEEEIPDEDVPLAKAPQTGLVQWPIPVLLTAGAVLIVCGVVFRRKEKHG
;
A
#
# COMPACT_ATOMS: atom_id res chain seq x y z
N MET A 1 12.26 -15.75 10.59
CA MET A 1 12.44 -14.37 10.13
C MET A 1 11.82 -13.44 11.18
N VAL A 2 12.34 -12.22 11.33
CA VAL A 2 11.74 -11.16 12.15
C VAL A 2 11.27 -10.02 11.25
N LEU A 3 10.04 -9.55 11.46
CA LEU A 3 9.48 -8.33 10.87
C LEU A 3 9.56 -7.22 11.92
N ASP A 4 10.07 -6.06 11.55
CA ASP A 4 10.24 -4.93 12.44
C ASP A 4 10.24 -3.60 11.66
N GLY A 5 10.34 -2.48 12.38
CA GLY A 5 10.38 -1.16 11.76
C GLY A 5 11.60 -0.91 10.88
N GLY A 6 12.69 -1.67 11.03
CA GLY A 6 13.88 -1.56 10.19
C GLY A 6 13.75 -2.25 8.83
N ASN A 7 12.75 -3.12 8.66
CA ASN A 7 12.43 -3.75 7.37
C ASN A 7 11.03 -3.39 6.85
N ASP A 8 10.46 -2.29 7.34
CA ASP A 8 9.12 -1.82 6.98
C ASP A 8 8.07 -2.94 7.10
N TRP A 9 8.27 -3.86 8.04
CA TRP A 9 7.41 -5.03 8.27
C TRP A 9 7.22 -5.90 7.01
N SER A 10 8.26 -6.04 6.18
CA SER A 10 8.18 -6.74 4.89
C SER A 10 9.34 -7.71 4.62
N HIS A 11 9.08 -8.70 3.77
CA HIS A 11 10.08 -9.65 3.27
C HIS A 11 9.78 -10.19 1.89
N SER A 12 10.79 -10.77 1.25
CA SER A 12 10.64 -11.62 0.08
C SER A 12 11.51 -12.86 0.21
N TRP A 13 10.87 -14.03 0.17
CA TRP A 13 11.55 -15.31 -0.02
C TRP A 13 11.80 -15.54 -1.50
N LEU A 14 13.06 -15.80 -1.86
CA LEU A 14 13.48 -16.04 -3.24
C LEU A 14 13.81 -17.52 -3.46
N GLY A 15 13.69 -17.99 -4.70
CA GLY A 15 14.05 -19.36 -5.07
C GLY A 15 13.08 -20.43 -4.57
N LEU A 16 11.81 -20.07 -4.34
CA LEU A 16 10.78 -21.03 -3.97
C LEU A 16 10.35 -21.87 -5.18
N ASP A 17 10.07 -23.15 -4.94
CA ASP A 17 9.53 -24.07 -5.94
C ASP A 17 8.13 -23.63 -6.38
N VAL A 18 7.96 -23.42 -7.69
CA VAL A 18 6.71 -22.97 -8.31
C VAL A 18 5.62 -24.04 -8.31
N ASN A 19 5.99 -25.31 -8.16
CA ASN A 19 5.06 -26.43 -8.16
C ASN A 19 4.55 -26.79 -6.76
N ARG A 20 4.80 -25.93 -5.76
CA ARG A 20 4.37 -26.12 -4.38
C ARG A 20 3.46 -25.01 -3.90
N THR A 21 2.56 -25.37 -3.02
CA THR A 21 1.74 -24.40 -2.27
C THR A 21 2.48 -23.98 -1.02
N TRP A 22 2.65 -22.67 -0.86
CA TRP A 22 3.29 -22.07 0.30
C TRP A 22 2.24 -21.44 1.21
N THR A 23 2.46 -21.53 2.51
CA THR A 23 1.64 -20.88 3.53
C THR A 23 2.54 -20.11 4.49
N VAL A 24 1.97 -19.11 5.15
CA VAL A 24 2.67 -18.30 6.16
C VAL A 24 1.88 -18.36 7.46
N SER A 25 2.59 -18.48 8.57
CA SER A 25 2.03 -18.45 9.92
C SER A 25 2.86 -17.54 10.80
N GLU A 26 2.20 -16.74 11.63
CA GLU A 26 2.88 -15.88 12.61
C GLU A 26 3.25 -16.70 13.86
N ILE A 27 4.45 -16.44 14.39
CA ILE A 27 4.93 -17.07 15.63
C ILE A 27 4.95 -15.98 16.71
N GLY A 28 4.24 -16.21 17.81
CA GLY A 28 4.27 -15.30 18.97
C GLY A 28 3.25 -14.17 18.93
N ALA A 29 2.09 -14.37 18.28
CA ALA A 29 0.95 -13.47 18.44
C ALA A 29 0.66 -13.26 19.94
N SER A 30 0.72 -12.02 20.40
CA SER A 30 0.44 -11.68 21.80
C SER A 30 -1.03 -11.95 22.12
N ARG A 31 -1.36 -12.26 23.39
CA ARG A 31 -2.74 -12.63 23.80
C ARG A 31 -3.79 -11.60 23.36
N ASP A 32 -3.38 -10.33 23.27
CA ASP A 32 -4.27 -9.23 22.95
C ASP A 32 -4.41 -8.94 21.44
N TYR A 33 -3.77 -9.73 20.57
CA TYR A 33 -3.85 -9.55 19.12
C TYR A 33 -4.37 -10.79 18.41
N LYS A 34 -5.29 -10.60 17.48
CA LYS A 34 -5.79 -11.63 16.56
C LYS A 34 -5.14 -11.44 15.19
N SER A 35 -4.47 -12.47 14.69
CA SER A 35 -3.81 -12.47 13.38
C SER A 35 -4.74 -13.02 12.29
N ALA A 36 -4.79 -12.37 11.13
CA ALA A 36 -5.46 -12.86 9.93
C ALA A 36 -4.50 -12.80 8.73
N VAL A 37 -4.48 -13.86 7.91
CA VAL A 37 -3.63 -13.95 6.73
C VAL A 37 -4.49 -13.85 5.47
N LYS A 38 -4.12 -12.95 4.57
CA LYS A 38 -4.71 -12.84 3.22
C LYS A 38 -3.64 -13.10 2.17
N GLN A 39 -4.00 -13.85 1.14
CA GLN A 39 -3.11 -14.16 0.02
C GLN A 39 -3.65 -13.57 -1.28
N ALA A 40 -2.77 -12.90 -2.03
CA ALA A 40 -3.03 -12.43 -3.39
C ALA A 40 -1.85 -12.87 -4.28
N GLY A 41 -2.04 -13.96 -5.02
CA GLY A 41 -0.96 -14.56 -5.82
C GLY A 41 0.20 -15.05 -4.94
N SER A 42 1.39 -14.51 -5.16
CA SER A 42 2.60 -14.79 -4.37
C SER A 42 2.78 -13.87 -3.15
N VAL A 43 1.87 -12.91 -2.94
CA VAL A 43 1.94 -11.94 -1.83
C VAL A 43 1.06 -12.39 -0.68
N PHE A 44 1.63 -12.43 0.51
CA PHE A 44 0.93 -12.71 1.76
C PHE A 44 0.90 -11.44 2.62
N THR A 45 -0.28 -11.06 3.10
CA THR A 45 -0.48 -9.94 4.01
C THR A 45 -1.00 -10.48 5.34
N ILE A 46 -0.28 -10.20 6.43
CA ILE A 46 -0.69 -10.56 7.79
C ILE A 46 -1.23 -9.29 8.46
N THR A 47 -2.44 -9.36 9.00
CA THR A 47 -3.09 -8.27 9.74
C THR A 47 -3.26 -8.69 11.19
N ASN A 48 -2.65 -7.95 12.11
CA ASN A 48 -2.80 -8.16 13.55
C ASN A 48 -3.76 -7.12 14.12
N THR A 49 -4.92 -7.56 14.58
CA THR A 49 -5.95 -6.70 15.16
C THR A 49 -5.89 -6.80 16.67
N TYR A 50 -5.68 -5.67 17.35
CA TYR A 50 -5.74 -5.61 18.81
C TYR A 50 -7.19 -5.82 19.29
N GLY A 51 -7.41 -6.80 20.14
CA GLY A 51 -8.68 -7.07 20.81
C GLY A 51 -8.48 -7.04 22.32
N ALA A 52 -9.06 -6.03 22.98
CA ALA A 52 -9.16 -6.02 24.43
C ALA A 52 -9.93 -7.29 24.89
N GLU A 53 -9.34 -8.09 25.78
CA GLU A 53 -9.91 -9.36 26.21
C GLU A 53 -11.33 -9.19 26.76
N GLY A 54 -12.28 -9.93 26.17
CA GLY A 54 -13.64 -10.07 26.67
C GLY A 54 -14.56 -10.75 25.64
N GLU A 55 -14.45 -12.08 25.51
CA GLU A 55 -15.55 -13.06 25.34
C GLU A 55 -15.01 -14.37 24.71
N PRO A 56 -15.36 -15.56 25.27
CA PRO A 56 -14.88 -16.85 24.80
C PRO A 56 -15.74 -17.41 23.66
N GLY A 57 -15.10 -17.88 22.59
CA GLY A 57 -15.56 -18.87 21.60
C GLY A 57 -17.04 -18.84 21.12
N GLY A 58 -17.26 -18.46 19.86
CA GLY A 58 -18.51 -18.69 19.10
C GLY A 58 -18.24 -18.59 17.59
N PRO A 59 -19.00 -19.31 16.74
CA PRO A 59 -18.59 -19.73 15.39
C PRO A 59 -18.43 -18.56 14.42
N GLU A 60 -17.63 -18.76 13.36
CA GLU A 60 -17.54 -17.91 12.17
C GLU A 60 -18.92 -17.37 11.78
N GLU A 61 -19.21 -16.12 12.15
CA GLU A 61 -20.32 -15.39 11.56
C GLU A 61 -19.83 -14.91 10.19
N GLU A 62 -20.37 -15.52 9.13
CA GLU A 62 -20.39 -14.91 7.81
C GLU A 62 -21.03 -13.53 7.96
N ILE A 63 -20.19 -12.48 7.91
CA ILE A 63 -20.63 -11.09 7.96
C ILE A 63 -21.52 -10.88 6.73
N PRO A 64 -22.82 -10.54 6.90
CA PRO A 64 -23.65 -10.15 5.76
C PRO A 64 -22.97 -8.97 5.06
N ASP A 65 -23.03 -8.94 3.72
CA ASP A 65 -22.59 -7.79 2.91
C ASP A 65 -23.48 -6.56 3.21
N GLU A 66 -23.35 -5.99 4.40
CA GLU A 66 -24.03 -4.78 4.82
C GLU A 66 -23.06 -3.63 4.58
N ASP A 67 -23.47 -2.74 3.68
CA ASP A 67 -22.68 -1.63 3.15
C ASP A 67 -21.93 -0.87 4.25
N VAL A 68 -20.65 -1.24 4.43
CA VAL A 68 -19.73 -0.46 5.24
C VAL A 68 -19.77 0.96 4.67
N PRO A 69 -20.11 2.00 5.46
CA PRO A 69 -19.95 3.34 4.96
C PRO A 69 -18.47 3.44 4.58
N LEU A 70 -18.20 3.72 3.30
CA LEU A 70 -16.87 4.04 2.79
C LEU A 70 -16.38 5.28 3.55
N ALA A 71 -15.95 5.09 4.80
CA ALA A 71 -15.20 6.05 5.56
C ALA A 71 -13.91 6.20 4.77
N LYS A 72 -13.91 7.22 3.92
CA LYS A 72 -12.85 7.51 2.97
C LYS A 72 -11.54 7.52 3.74
N ALA A 73 -10.78 6.43 3.59
CA ALA A 73 -9.44 6.35 4.13
C ALA A 73 -8.70 7.63 3.69
N PRO A 74 -7.93 8.28 4.57
CA PRO A 74 -7.06 9.36 4.13
C PRO A 74 -6.16 8.75 3.07
N GLN A 75 -6.38 9.10 1.80
CA GLN A 75 -5.62 8.56 0.69
C GLN A 75 -4.23 9.21 0.76
N THR A 76 -3.34 8.56 1.50
CA THR A 76 -1.94 8.90 1.67
C THR A 76 -1.22 8.64 0.34
N GLY A 77 -1.38 9.60 -0.57
CA GLY A 77 -0.87 9.59 -1.94
C GLY A 77 -1.41 10.71 -2.83
N LEU A 78 -2.41 11.48 -2.36
CA LEU A 78 -3.11 12.51 -3.14
C LEU A 78 -2.38 13.84 -3.37
N VAL A 79 -1.08 13.92 -3.09
CA VAL A 79 -0.30 15.11 -3.40
C VAL A 79 0.90 14.74 -4.25
N GLN A 80 0.69 14.70 -5.57
CA GLN A 80 1.70 14.46 -6.60
C GLN A 80 2.71 15.62 -6.75
N TRP A 81 3.01 16.39 -5.70
CA TRP A 81 4.16 17.31 -5.73
C TRP A 81 5.40 16.42 -5.88
N PRO A 82 6.01 16.24 -7.06
CA PRO A 82 6.60 17.30 -7.89
C PRO A 82 6.04 17.44 -9.31
N ILE A 83 5.11 16.57 -9.73
CA ILE A 83 4.66 16.43 -11.13
C ILE A 83 3.96 17.70 -11.65
N PRO A 84 2.98 18.32 -10.96
CA PRO A 84 2.36 19.57 -11.41
C PRO A 84 3.35 20.74 -11.50
N VAL A 85 4.34 20.79 -10.61
CA VAL A 85 5.38 21.84 -10.61
C VAL A 85 6.30 21.69 -11.81
N LEU A 86 6.74 20.46 -12.11
CA LEU A 86 7.58 20.18 -13.27
C LEU A 86 6.84 20.42 -14.59
N LEU A 87 5.55 20.05 -14.68
CA LEU A 87 4.73 20.30 -15.88
C LEU A 87 4.54 21.79 -16.17
N THR A 88 4.25 22.59 -15.14
CA THR A 88 4.08 24.04 -15.29
C THR A 88 5.39 24.74 -15.66
N ALA A 89 6.49 24.40 -14.99
CA ALA A 89 7.81 24.92 -15.33
C ALA A 89 8.23 24.55 -16.77
N GLY A 90 8.01 23.30 -17.18
CA GLY A 90 8.30 22.83 -18.54
C GLY A 90 7.52 23.58 -19.61
N ALA A 91 6.22 23.82 -19.40
CA ALA A 91 5.39 24.60 -20.33
C ALA A 91 5.89 26.04 -20.50
N VAL A 92 6.31 26.69 -19.40
CA VAL A 92 6.88 28.05 -19.44
C VAL A 92 8.15 28.09 -20.28
N LEU A 93 9.07 27.14 -20.09
CA LEU A 93 10.32 27.08 -20.86
C LEU A 93 10.06 26.89 -22.37
N ILE A 94 9.10 26.05 -22.74
CA ILE A 94 8.72 25.82 -24.14
C ILE A 94 8.16 27.11 -24.77
N VAL A 95 7.25 27.80 -24.07
CA VAL A 95 6.65 29.06 -24.56
C VAL A 95 7.72 30.13 -24.73
N CYS A 96 8.56 30.34 -23.72
CA CYS A 96 9.68 31.28 -23.78
C CYS A 96 10.59 30.96 -24.99
N GLY A 97 10.99 29.70 -25.17
CA GLY A 97 11.83 29.28 -26.29
C GLY A 97 11.21 29.56 -27.66
N VAL A 98 9.91 29.36 -27.84
CA VAL A 98 9.20 29.66 -29.09
C VAL A 98 9.13 31.16 -29.35
N VAL A 99 8.88 31.98 -28.32
CA VAL A 99 8.83 33.43 -28.45
C VAL A 99 10.20 34.00 -28.81
N PHE A 100 11.26 33.58 -28.12
CA PHE A 100 12.62 34.01 -28.43
C PHE A 100 13.04 33.63 -29.86
N ARG A 101 12.75 32.39 -30.29
CA ARG A 101 12.98 31.95 -31.67
C ARG A 101 12.20 32.73 -32.72
N ARG A 102 10.98 33.18 -32.41
CA ARG A 102 10.18 34.00 -33.33
C ARG A 102 10.72 35.41 -33.46
N LYS A 103 11.20 36.00 -32.35
CA LYS A 103 11.82 37.34 -32.37
C LYS A 103 13.14 37.36 -33.14
N GLU A 104 13.93 36.28 -33.08
CA GLU A 104 15.16 36.13 -33.86
C GLU A 104 14.92 36.04 -35.38
N LYS A 105 13.75 35.54 -35.81
CA LYS A 105 13.41 35.42 -37.24
C LYS A 105 12.79 36.68 -37.86
N HIS A 106 12.44 37.69 -37.06
CA HIS A 106 11.74 38.91 -37.51
C HIS A 106 12.50 40.21 -37.19
N GLY A 107 13.75 40.12 -36.73
CA GLY A 107 14.70 41.24 -36.60
C GLY A 107 15.92 40.97 -37.45
#